data_AF-A0A2Y9MCV7-F1
#
_entry.id   AF-A0A2Y9MCV7-F1
#
_cell.length_a   1.000
_cell.length_b   1.000
_cell.length_c   1.000
_cell.angle_alpha   90.00
_cell.angle_beta   90.00
_cell.angle_gamma   90.00
#
_symmetry.space_group_name_H-M   'P 1'
#
loop_
_entity.id
_entity.type
_entity.pdbx_description
1 polymer ?
#
loop_
_entity_poly.entity_id
_entity_poly.type
_entity_poly.pdbx_seq_one_letter_code
_entity_poly.pdbx_strand_id
1 'polypeptide(L)'
;MEFLWAPLLGLCCSLAAADRHTVFWNSSNPKFRNEDYTVHVQLNDYLDIICPHYEDESVADAAMERYTLYLVEREQYQLCQPQSKDQVRWQCNQPSARHGPEKLSEKFQRFTPFTLGKEFKEGHSYYYISKPIHYQEDQCLRLKVNVNGKITHSPQAHANAQEKRLPAGRWLEQIGPGAQKGVCLKRLGIGGGSFASQGQGKPRWAEDQCQ
;
A
#
# COMPACT_ATOMS: atom_id res chain seq x y z
N MET A 1 38.46 -53.96 -2.35
CA MET A 1 37.50 -53.23 -3.21
C MET A 1 36.19 -53.98 -3.04
N GLU A 2 35.09 -53.34 -2.64
CA GLU A 2 34.16 -52.71 -3.57
C GLU A 2 33.24 -51.73 -2.82
N PHE A 3 33.30 -50.47 -3.25
CA PHE A 3 32.22 -49.50 -3.47
C PHE A 3 31.22 -49.13 -2.35
N LEU A 4 31.62 -48.06 -1.65
CA LEU A 4 30.79 -47.02 -1.03
C LEU A 4 29.77 -46.41 -2.00
N TRP A 5 28.46 -46.58 -1.75
CA TRP A 5 27.44 -45.65 -2.26
C TRP A 5 26.36 -45.45 -1.18
N ALA A 6 26.55 -44.44 -0.33
CA ALA A 6 25.52 -43.96 0.57
C ALA A 6 24.47 -43.17 -0.24
N PRO A 7 23.16 -43.37 -0.01
CA PRO A 7 22.14 -42.56 -0.66
C PRO A 7 22.14 -41.18 0.02
N LEU A 8 22.53 -40.13 -0.72
CA LEU A 8 22.23 -38.76 -0.31
C LEU A 8 20.71 -38.57 -0.42
N LEU A 9 20.03 -38.85 0.68
CA LEU A 9 18.63 -38.55 0.91
C LEU A 9 18.39 -37.04 0.80
N GLY A 10 17.79 -36.66 -0.32
CA GLY A 10 16.79 -35.60 -0.47
C GLY A 10 16.91 -34.41 0.47
N LEU A 11 17.77 -33.46 0.10
CA LEU A 11 17.56 -32.06 0.46
C LEU A 11 16.28 -31.61 -0.27
N CYS A 12 15.13 -31.79 0.38
CA CYS A 12 13.87 -31.25 -0.08
C CYS A 12 13.99 -29.72 0.01
N CYS A 13 14.44 -29.09 -1.08
CA CYS A 13 14.22 -27.67 -1.30
C CYS A 13 12.72 -27.47 -1.34
N SER A 14 12.10 -27.18 -0.20
CA SER A 14 10.79 -26.58 -0.14
C SER A 14 10.90 -25.18 -0.76
N LEU A 15 10.90 -25.14 -2.10
CA LEU A 15 10.56 -23.95 -2.85
C LEU A 15 9.15 -23.58 -2.37
N ALA A 16 9.06 -22.59 -1.49
CA ALA A 16 7.79 -22.04 -1.08
C ALA A 16 7.08 -21.56 -2.34
N ALA A 17 6.06 -22.30 -2.76
CA ALA A 17 5.21 -21.89 -3.86
C ALA A 17 4.48 -20.61 -3.44
N ALA A 18 4.33 -19.67 -4.38
CA ALA A 18 3.51 -18.49 -4.18
C ALA A 18 2.07 -18.89 -3.84
N ASP A 19 1.49 -18.29 -2.81
CA ASP A 19 0.11 -18.58 -2.42
C ASP A 19 -0.88 -17.88 -3.36
N ARG A 20 -2.11 -18.41 -3.44
CA ARG A 20 -3.18 -17.84 -4.26
C ARG A 20 -4.41 -17.50 -3.41
N HIS A 21 -4.80 -16.24 -3.46
CA HIS A 21 -5.96 -15.70 -2.76
C HIS A 21 -7.11 -15.49 -3.77
N THR A 22 -8.32 -15.95 -3.47
CA THR A 22 -9.48 -15.81 -4.38
C THR A 22 -10.57 -14.93 -3.79
N VAL A 23 -11.05 -13.98 -4.59
CA VAL A 23 -12.13 -13.04 -4.24
C VAL A 23 -13.20 -13.09 -5.32
N PHE A 24 -14.41 -13.52 -4.96
CA PHE A 24 -15.58 -13.42 -5.82
C PHE A 24 -16.16 -12.00 -5.73
N TRP A 25 -16.14 -11.25 -6.82
CA TRP A 25 -16.50 -9.84 -6.87
C TRP A 25 -17.94 -9.64 -7.34
N ASN A 26 -18.90 -9.83 -6.43
CA ASN A 26 -20.33 -9.61 -6.68
C ASN A 26 -21.02 -9.08 -5.43
N SER A 27 -22.18 -8.43 -5.62
CA SER A 27 -22.98 -7.83 -4.55
C SER A 27 -23.51 -8.86 -3.54
N SER A 28 -23.71 -10.10 -3.99
CA SER A 28 -24.22 -11.21 -3.18
C SER A 28 -23.19 -11.75 -2.18
N ASN A 29 -21.89 -11.49 -2.38
CA ASN A 29 -20.84 -11.96 -1.51
C ASN A 29 -20.90 -11.21 -0.15
N PRO A 30 -21.20 -11.91 0.96
CA PRO A 30 -21.43 -11.27 2.25
C PRO A 30 -20.20 -10.53 2.81
N LYS A 31 -18.99 -10.86 2.33
CA LYS A 31 -17.77 -10.17 2.75
C LYS A 31 -17.74 -8.71 2.36
N PHE A 32 -18.49 -8.28 1.33
CA PHE A 32 -18.58 -6.87 0.95
C PHE A 32 -19.59 -6.05 1.77
N ARG A 33 -20.46 -6.69 2.58
CA ARG A 33 -21.57 -6.01 3.29
C ARG A 33 -21.11 -4.98 4.32
N ASN A 34 -19.97 -5.23 4.96
CA ASN A 34 -19.44 -4.38 6.03
C ASN A 34 -18.40 -3.37 5.55
N GLU A 35 -18.12 -3.35 4.23
CA GLU A 35 -17.17 -2.44 3.58
C GLU A 35 -15.72 -2.48 4.13
N ASP A 36 -15.37 -3.51 4.89
CA ASP A 36 -14.07 -3.72 5.55
C ASP A 36 -13.29 -4.92 4.97
N TYR A 37 -13.76 -5.47 3.84
CA TYR A 37 -13.17 -6.65 3.22
C TYR A 37 -11.68 -6.43 2.93
N THR A 38 -10.85 -7.15 3.68
CA THR A 38 -9.40 -7.07 3.61
C THR A 38 -8.80 -8.45 3.34
N VAL A 39 -7.83 -8.51 2.43
CA VAL A 39 -7.00 -9.70 2.16
C VAL A 39 -5.55 -9.39 2.52
N HIS A 40 -4.87 -10.34 3.14
CA HIS A 40 -3.45 -10.25 3.48
C HIS A 40 -2.65 -11.18 2.56
N VAL A 41 -1.65 -10.63 1.88
CA VAL A 41 -0.82 -11.35 0.93
C VAL A 41 0.66 -11.14 1.24
N GLN A 42 1.52 -12.03 0.76
CA GLN A 42 2.96 -11.84 0.72
C GLN A 42 3.41 -11.31 -0.64
N LEU A 43 4.64 -10.80 -0.74
CA LEU A 43 5.24 -10.59 -2.06
C LEU A 43 5.35 -11.91 -2.81
N ASN A 44 5.11 -11.83 -4.11
CA ASN A 44 5.03 -12.90 -5.10
C ASN A 44 3.76 -13.77 -5.05
N ASP A 45 2.89 -13.59 -4.06
CA ASP A 45 1.56 -14.21 -4.06
C ASP A 45 0.70 -13.67 -5.20
N TYR A 46 -0.39 -14.39 -5.47
CA TYR A 46 -1.39 -14.01 -6.46
C TYR A 46 -2.73 -13.70 -5.79
N LEU A 47 -3.42 -12.67 -6.30
CA LEU A 47 -4.83 -12.42 -6.03
C LEU A 47 -5.62 -12.66 -7.31
N ASP A 48 -6.58 -13.56 -7.22
CA ASP A 48 -7.54 -13.90 -8.25
C ASP A 48 -8.88 -13.24 -7.92
N ILE A 49 -9.23 -12.19 -8.67
CA ILE A 49 -10.54 -11.55 -8.59
C ILE A 49 -11.44 -12.17 -9.67
N ILE A 50 -12.47 -12.87 -9.23
CA ILE A 50 -13.43 -13.59 -10.08
C ILE A 50 -14.64 -12.69 -10.32
N CYS A 51 -14.94 -12.41 -11.59
CA CYS A 51 -16.10 -11.61 -11.99
C CYS A 51 -17.42 -12.37 -11.75
N PRO A 52 -18.57 -11.66 -11.64
CA PRO A 52 -19.89 -12.30 -11.66
C PRO A 52 -20.06 -13.13 -12.93
N HIS A 53 -20.63 -14.34 -12.79
CA HIS A 53 -20.86 -15.25 -13.90
C HIS A 53 -22.21 -15.95 -13.75
N TYR A 54 -22.90 -16.10 -14.88
CA TYR A 54 -24.24 -16.67 -14.96
C TYR A 54 -24.22 -17.73 -16.06
N GLU A 55 -24.44 -18.99 -15.68
CA GLU A 55 -24.32 -20.14 -16.59
C GLU A 55 -25.55 -20.29 -17.51
N ASP A 56 -26.72 -19.90 -17.01
CA ASP A 56 -28.01 -20.07 -17.70
C ASP A 56 -28.66 -18.72 -18.01
N GLU A 57 -29.45 -18.68 -19.08
CA GLU A 57 -30.32 -17.55 -19.48
C GLU A 57 -31.51 -17.33 -18.49
N SER A 58 -31.41 -17.86 -17.27
CA SER A 58 -32.42 -17.71 -16.21
C SER A 58 -32.44 -16.28 -15.65
N VAL A 59 -31.32 -15.58 -15.74
CA VAL A 59 -31.20 -14.17 -15.34
C VAL A 59 -31.24 -13.31 -16.59
N ALA A 60 -32.11 -12.31 -16.61
CA ALA A 60 -32.16 -11.35 -17.71
C ALA A 60 -30.84 -10.57 -17.82
N ASP A 61 -30.39 -10.30 -19.03
CA ASP A 61 -29.12 -9.62 -19.31
C ASP A 61 -28.94 -8.30 -18.52
N ALA A 62 -30.02 -7.53 -18.37
CA ALA A 62 -30.05 -6.27 -17.62
C ALA A 62 -29.87 -6.43 -16.10
N ALA A 63 -30.16 -7.61 -15.55
CA ALA A 63 -29.97 -7.94 -14.14
C ALA A 63 -28.60 -8.57 -13.86
N MET A 64 -27.83 -8.93 -14.89
CA MET A 64 -26.48 -9.48 -14.72
C MET A 64 -25.50 -8.39 -14.32
N GLU A 65 -24.85 -8.58 -13.18
CA GLU A 65 -23.86 -7.64 -12.63
C GLU A 65 -22.64 -7.52 -13.57
N ARG A 66 -22.24 -6.28 -13.86
CA ARG A 66 -21.08 -5.95 -14.67
C ARG A 66 -20.34 -4.76 -14.08
N TYR A 67 -19.02 -4.87 -13.97
CA TYR A 67 -18.21 -3.93 -13.22
C TYR A 67 -16.95 -3.52 -13.96
N THR A 68 -16.57 -2.25 -13.84
CA THR A 68 -15.22 -1.78 -14.11
C THR A 68 -14.45 -1.74 -12.80
N LEU A 69 -13.32 -2.45 -12.73
CA LEU A 69 -12.43 -2.51 -11.56
C LEU A 69 -11.33 -1.47 -11.69
N TYR A 70 -11.06 -0.75 -10.60
CA TYR A 70 -10.03 0.26 -10.52
C TYR A 70 -9.05 -0.07 -9.41
N LEU A 71 -7.77 0.19 -9.64
CA LEU A 71 -6.74 0.22 -8.60
C LEU A 71 -6.49 1.68 -8.23
N VAL A 72 -6.87 2.05 -7.02
CA VAL A 72 -6.98 3.46 -6.58
C VAL A 72 -6.13 3.76 -5.35
N GLU A 73 -5.98 5.04 -5.06
CA GLU A 73 -5.38 5.51 -3.81
C GLU A 73 -6.39 5.48 -2.65
N ARG A 74 -5.89 5.64 -1.43
CA ARG A 74 -6.69 5.51 -0.20
C ARG A 74 -7.89 6.46 -0.17
N GLU A 75 -7.70 7.70 -0.57
CA GLU A 75 -8.75 8.74 -0.54
C GLU A 75 -9.90 8.38 -1.47
N GLN A 76 -9.57 7.88 -2.67
CA GLN A 76 -10.52 7.41 -3.69
C GLN A 76 -11.27 6.15 -3.22
N TYR A 77 -10.60 5.25 -2.50
CA TYR A 77 -11.23 4.09 -1.87
C TYR A 77 -12.26 4.48 -0.80
N GLN A 78 -11.96 5.51 0.00
CA GLN A 78 -12.89 6.00 1.02
C GLN A 78 -14.13 6.64 0.41
N LEU A 79 -13.93 7.43 -0.66
CA LEU A 79 -14.99 8.11 -1.39
C LEU A 79 -15.70 7.20 -2.41
N CYS A 80 -15.24 5.96 -2.59
CA CYS A 80 -15.77 5.06 -3.61
C CYS A 80 -15.77 5.70 -5.02
N GLN A 81 -14.74 6.48 -5.37
CA GLN A 81 -14.70 7.24 -6.62
C GLN A 81 -13.30 7.23 -7.24
N PRO A 82 -13.12 6.67 -8.45
CA PRO A 82 -11.84 6.73 -9.15
C PRO A 82 -11.57 8.15 -9.64
N GLN A 83 -10.29 8.54 -9.68
CA GLN A 83 -9.88 9.87 -10.14
C GLN A 83 -9.90 9.99 -11.66
N SER A 84 -9.50 8.94 -12.39
CA SER A 84 -9.49 8.95 -13.84
C SER A 84 -9.77 7.57 -14.44
N LYS A 85 -10.08 7.55 -15.75
CA LYS A 85 -10.24 6.31 -16.52
C LYS A 85 -8.92 5.54 -16.70
N ASP A 86 -7.77 6.19 -16.50
CA ASP A 86 -6.47 5.53 -16.64
C ASP A 86 -6.17 4.59 -15.47
N GLN A 87 -6.92 4.69 -14.37
CA GLN A 87 -6.82 3.80 -13.21
C GLN A 87 -7.60 2.48 -13.39
N VAL A 88 -8.23 2.27 -14.54
CA VAL A 88 -8.92 1.01 -14.85
C VAL A 88 -7.92 -0.13 -14.82
N ARG A 89 -8.18 -1.11 -13.96
CA ARG A 89 -7.33 -2.29 -13.77
C ARG A 89 -7.87 -3.51 -14.51
N TRP A 90 -9.19 -3.64 -14.59
CA TRP A 90 -9.89 -4.73 -15.27
C TRP A 90 -11.36 -4.37 -15.57
N GLN A 91 -11.99 -5.09 -16.49
CA GLN A 91 -13.41 -4.97 -16.80
C GLN A 91 -14.06 -6.36 -16.74
N CYS A 92 -15.07 -6.50 -15.88
CA CYS A 92 -15.96 -7.66 -15.82
C CYS A 92 -17.17 -7.37 -16.71
N ASN A 93 -17.04 -7.63 -18.02
CA ASN A 93 -18.04 -7.26 -19.02
C ASN A 93 -18.65 -8.46 -19.76
N GLN A 94 -18.17 -9.69 -19.53
CA GLN A 94 -18.71 -10.92 -20.11
C GLN A 94 -19.32 -11.85 -19.03
N PRO A 95 -20.50 -11.51 -18.46
CA PRO A 95 -21.12 -12.32 -17.42
C PRO A 95 -21.57 -13.71 -17.88
N SER A 96 -21.82 -13.91 -19.18
CA SER A 96 -22.20 -15.21 -19.79
C SER A 96 -21.07 -15.84 -20.62
N ALA A 97 -19.81 -15.56 -20.28
CA ALA A 97 -18.65 -16.10 -20.99
C ALA A 97 -18.65 -17.64 -21.04
N ARG A 98 -18.52 -18.23 -22.23
CA ARG A 98 -18.58 -19.70 -22.44
C ARG A 98 -17.45 -20.49 -21.77
N HIS A 99 -16.36 -19.83 -21.39
CA HIS A 99 -15.18 -20.44 -20.79
C HIS A 99 -15.17 -20.33 -19.26
N GLY A 100 -16.32 -20.00 -18.66
CA GLY A 100 -16.46 -19.74 -17.22
C GLY A 100 -16.21 -18.27 -16.87
N PRO A 101 -16.16 -17.94 -15.57
CA PRO A 101 -16.03 -16.57 -15.10
C PRO A 101 -14.73 -15.91 -15.56
N GLU A 102 -14.83 -14.66 -16.01
CA GLU A 102 -13.66 -13.82 -16.23
C GLU A 102 -12.88 -13.62 -14.92
N LYS A 103 -11.56 -13.55 -15.04
CA LYS A 103 -10.67 -13.45 -13.88
C LYS A 103 -9.52 -12.49 -14.13
N LEU A 104 -9.37 -11.52 -13.23
CA LEU A 104 -8.13 -10.78 -13.06
C LEU A 104 -7.20 -11.57 -12.12
N SER A 105 -6.00 -11.91 -12.60
CA SER A 105 -4.92 -12.44 -11.75
C SER A 105 -3.87 -11.35 -11.54
N GLU A 106 -3.79 -10.80 -10.33
CA GLU A 106 -2.76 -9.86 -9.92
C GLU A 106 -1.61 -10.60 -9.24
N LYS A 107 -0.38 -10.32 -9.63
CA LYS A 107 0.81 -10.82 -8.93
C LYS A 107 1.42 -9.70 -8.08
N PHE A 108 1.60 -9.94 -6.79
CA PHE A 108 2.18 -8.97 -5.87
C PHE A 108 3.70 -8.95 -5.97
N GLN A 109 4.22 -8.57 -7.12
CA GLN A 109 5.66 -8.53 -7.39
C GLN A 109 6.25 -7.14 -7.13
N ARG A 110 7.50 -7.12 -6.69
CA ARG A 110 8.23 -5.88 -6.39
C ARG A 110 8.60 -5.08 -7.63
N PHE A 111 8.89 -5.78 -8.72
CA PHE A 111 9.32 -5.19 -9.98
C PHE A 111 8.54 -5.84 -11.11
N THR A 112 8.11 -5.04 -12.08
CA THR A 112 7.39 -5.51 -13.26
C THR A 112 8.15 -5.08 -14.51
N PRO A 113 8.34 -5.97 -15.50
CA PRO A 113 8.94 -5.59 -16.77
C PRO A 113 7.99 -4.76 -17.65
N PHE A 114 6.71 -4.69 -17.29
CA PHE A 114 5.69 -3.94 -18.02
C PHE A 114 5.58 -2.50 -17.50
N THR A 115 5.71 -1.52 -18.39
CA THR A 115 5.72 -0.08 -18.04
C THR A 115 4.43 0.42 -17.40
N LEU A 116 3.28 -0.18 -17.76
CA LEU A 116 1.98 0.10 -17.15
C LEU A 116 1.61 -0.91 -16.04
N GLY A 117 2.53 -1.80 -15.68
CA GLY A 117 2.32 -2.77 -14.61
C GLY A 117 2.37 -2.11 -13.24
N LYS A 118 1.72 -2.74 -12.26
CA LYS A 118 1.80 -2.29 -10.87
C LYS A 118 2.96 -2.96 -10.15
N GLU A 119 3.74 -2.16 -9.44
CA GLU A 119 4.74 -2.62 -8.47
C GLU A 119 4.17 -2.59 -7.05
N PHE A 120 4.44 -3.67 -6.30
CA PHE A 120 3.94 -3.87 -4.94
C PHE A 120 5.08 -3.85 -3.92
N LYS A 121 4.81 -3.27 -2.75
CA LYS A 121 5.78 -3.08 -1.68
C LYS A 121 5.28 -3.74 -0.41
N GLU A 122 6.19 -4.42 0.28
CA GLU A 122 5.96 -4.95 1.63
C GLU A 122 5.51 -3.83 2.59
N GLY A 123 4.60 -4.15 3.50
CA GLY A 123 4.05 -3.22 4.48
C GLY A 123 3.08 -2.17 3.91
N HIS A 124 2.76 -2.23 2.60
CA HIS A 124 1.83 -1.29 1.97
C HIS A 124 0.44 -1.90 1.78
N SER A 125 -0.57 -1.03 1.79
CA SER A 125 -1.95 -1.38 1.46
C SER A 125 -2.30 -0.88 0.07
N TYR A 126 -3.02 -1.69 -0.70
CA TYR A 126 -3.51 -1.40 -2.03
C TYR A 126 -5.03 -1.52 -2.06
N TYR A 127 -5.70 -0.69 -2.86
CA TYR A 127 -7.13 -0.52 -2.79
C TYR A 127 -7.79 -0.74 -4.15
N TYR A 128 -8.75 -1.67 -4.17
CA TYR A 128 -9.56 -1.95 -5.33
C TYR A 128 -10.99 -1.46 -5.08
N ILE A 129 -11.59 -0.81 -6.07
CA ILE A 129 -13.01 -0.45 -6.07
C ILE A 129 -13.63 -0.84 -7.41
N SER A 130 -14.96 -0.97 -7.45
CA SER A 130 -15.69 -1.14 -8.71
C SER A 130 -16.79 -0.13 -8.92
N LYS A 131 -17.08 0.17 -10.20
CA LYS A 131 -18.29 0.88 -10.62
C LYS A 131 -19.12 0.02 -11.58
N PRO A 132 -20.45 -0.03 -11.44
CA PRO A 132 -21.30 -0.72 -12.41
C PRO A 132 -21.15 -0.10 -13.81
N ILE A 133 -21.26 -0.92 -14.86
CA ILE A 133 -21.09 -0.46 -16.25
C ILE A 133 -22.38 0.17 -16.82
N HIS A 134 -23.55 -0.34 -16.45
CA HIS A 134 -24.82 0.00 -17.11
C HIS A 134 -25.78 0.89 -16.28
N TYR A 135 -25.45 1.18 -15.03
CA TYR A 135 -26.26 2.04 -14.18
C TYR A 135 -25.38 2.80 -13.18
N GLN A 136 -25.90 3.91 -12.67
CA GLN A 136 -25.25 4.63 -11.58
C GLN A 136 -25.79 4.11 -10.25
N GLU A 137 -24.89 3.59 -9.43
CA GLU A 137 -25.15 3.17 -8.06
C GLU A 137 -24.23 3.93 -7.11
N ASP A 138 -24.78 4.33 -5.96
CA ASP A 138 -24.04 5.08 -4.95
C ASP A 138 -23.12 4.20 -4.12
N GLN A 139 -23.49 2.93 -3.90
CA GLN A 139 -22.64 1.94 -3.23
C GLN A 139 -21.62 1.33 -4.20
N CYS A 140 -20.38 1.16 -3.73
CA CYS A 140 -19.32 0.52 -4.49
C CYS A 140 -18.78 -0.68 -3.72
N LEU A 141 -18.55 -1.80 -4.43
CA LEU A 141 -17.77 -2.89 -3.88
C LEU A 141 -16.31 -2.43 -3.77
N ARG A 142 -15.69 -2.70 -2.63
CA ARG A 142 -14.33 -2.29 -2.35
C ARG A 142 -13.56 -3.34 -1.57
N LEU A 143 -12.29 -3.48 -1.89
CA LEU A 143 -11.37 -4.45 -1.31
C LEU A 143 -10.06 -3.75 -0.95
N LYS A 144 -9.60 -3.97 0.28
CA LYS A 144 -8.26 -3.59 0.71
C LYS A 144 -7.34 -4.81 0.67
N VAL A 145 -6.14 -4.66 0.13
CA VAL A 145 -5.13 -5.72 0.13
C VAL A 145 -3.90 -5.23 0.88
N ASN A 146 -3.52 -5.92 1.95
CA ASN A 146 -2.32 -5.65 2.71
C ASN A 146 -1.21 -6.58 2.25
N VAL A 147 -0.11 -6.01 1.77
CA VAL A 147 1.12 -6.78 1.55
C VAL A 147 1.85 -6.83 2.87
N ASN A 148 1.92 -8.00 3.48
CA ASN A 148 2.55 -8.20 4.76
C ASN A 148 4.03 -7.78 4.70
N GLY A 149 4.48 -7.07 5.73
CA GLY A 149 5.89 -6.73 5.89
C GLY A 149 6.67 -7.92 6.38
N LYS A 150 7.89 -8.13 5.90
CA LYS A 150 8.85 -8.94 6.65
C LYS A 150 9.11 -8.19 7.95
N ILE A 151 8.69 -8.76 9.07
CA ILE A 151 9.20 -8.35 10.37
C ILE A 151 10.67 -8.77 10.34
N THR A 152 11.55 -7.89 9.85
CA THR A 152 12.93 -7.94 10.32
C THR A 152 12.81 -7.70 11.81
N HIS A 153 12.85 -8.77 12.60
CA HIS A 153 13.35 -8.71 13.95
C HIS A 153 14.78 -8.17 13.82
N SER A 154 14.93 -6.85 13.76
CA SER A 154 16.12 -6.25 14.34
C SER A 154 16.16 -6.78 15.77
N PRO A 155 17.28 -7.37 16.23
CA PRO A 155 17.42 -7.70 17.63
C PRO A 155 17.03 -6.45 18.41
N GLN A 156 16.09 -6.62 19.34
CA GLN A 156 15.55 -5.55 20.16
C GLN A 156 16.70 -4.67 20.65
N ALA A 157 16.82 -3.46 20.10
CA ALA A 157 17.40 -2.38 20.87
C ALA A 157 16.45 -2.26 22.06
N HIS A 158 16.93 -2.70 23.22
CA HIS A 158 16.24 -2.61 24.49
C HIS A 158 15.53 -1.25 24.59
N ALA A 159 14.20 -1.27 24.53
CA ALA A 159 13.40 -0.11 24.88
C ALA A 159 13.51 0.05 26.41
N ASN A 160 14.59 0.70 26.85
CA ASN A 160 14.59 1.31 28.17
C ASN A 160 13.51 2.39 28.15
N ALA A 161 12.45 2.14 28.89
CA ALA A 161 11.42 3.11 29.20
C ALA A 161 12.05 4.26 29.98
N GLN A 162 12.42 5.33 29.29
CA GLN A 162 12.32 6.72 29.77
C GLN A 162 12.89 7.66 28.71
N GLU A 163 12.03 8.21 27.86
CA GLU A 163 12.34 9.47 27.20
C GLU A 163 11.08 10.34 27.19
N LYS A 164 11.09 11.34 28.08
CA LYS A 164 10.18 12.48 28.03
C LYS A 164 10.38 13.19 26.70
N ARG A 165 9.28 13.51 26.00
CA ARG A 165 9.24 14.48 24.91
C ARG A 165 10.04 15.74 25.24
N LEU A 166 10.89 16.18 24.30
CA LEU A 166 11.13 17.59 23.96
C LEU A 166 11.55 17.72 22.48
N PRO A 167 11.29 18.88 21.82
CA PRO A 167 11.20 18.96 20.36
C PRO A 167 12.46 19.51 19.66
N ALA A 168 12.47 19.34 18.34
CA ALA A 168 13.23 20.07 17.31
C ALA A 168 14.68 19.61 17.01
N GLY A 169 14.77 18.74 16.00
CA GLY A 169 15.74 18.69 14.90
C GLY A 169 17.18 19.19 15.09
N ARG A 170 18.14 18.26 15.12
CA ARG A 170 19.48 18.40 14.51
C ARG A 170 20.19 17.05 14.41
N TRP A 171 20.83 16.76 13.27
CA TRP A 171 21.81 15.67 13.09
C TRP A 171 23.20 16.14 13.53
N LEU A 172 24.00 15.27 14.15
CA LEU A 172 25.45 15.49 14.33
C LEU A 172 26.21 14.27 13.77
N GLU A 173 26.96 14.51 12.69
CA GLU A 173 28.08 13.67 12.28
C GLU A 173 29.19 13.75 13.33
N GLN A 174 29.72 12.60 13.72
CA GLN A 174 30.80 12.49 14.70
C GLN A 174 32.13 12.34 13.94
N ILE A 175 32.94 13.40 13.92
CA ILE A 175 34.38 13.35 13.67
C ILE A 175 35.05 13.77 14.98
N GLY A 176 36.00 12.96 15.48
CA GLY A 176 36.70 13.21 16.76
C GLY A 176 37.70 14.37 16.70
N PRO A 177 38.71 14.41 17.59
CA PRO A 177 38.66 14.54 19.04
C PRO A 177 39.15 15.94 19.45
N GLY A 178 38.50 16.60 20.40
CA GLY A 178 38.99 17.90 20.87
C GLY A 178 37.97 18.67 21.68
N ALA A 179 38.44 19.32 22.73
CA ALA A 179 37.64 19.90 23.79
C ALA A 179 36.72 21.07 23.36
N GLN A 180 35.52 21.05 23.98
CA GLN A 180 34.83 22.15 24.64
C GLN A 180 34.06 23.25 23.86
N LYS A 181 32.86 23.49 24.43
CA LYS A 181 31.98 24.69 24.43
C LYS A 181 31.08 24.92 23.21
N GLY A 182 29.84 24.46 23.32
CA GLY A 182 28.72 24.90 22.50
C GLY A 182 28.01 26.11 23.13
N VAL A 183 27.88 27.20 22.37
CA VAL A 183 27.13 28.42 22.71
C VAL A 183 25.66 28.27 22.26
N CYS A 184 24.72 28.75 23.07
CA CYS A 184 23.27 28.66 22.83
C CYS A 184 22.74 30.01 22.30
N LEU A 185 22.06 30.02 21.14
CA LEU A 185 21.33 31.19 20.63
C LEU A 185 19.83 31.05 20.95
N LYS A 186 19.29 31.93 21.78
CA LYS A 186 17.84 32.07 22.01
C LYS A 186 17.26 33.13 21.07
N ARG A 187 16.16 32.79 20.39
CA ARG A 187 15.37 33.72 19.59
C ARG A 187 14.28 34.32 20.50
N LEU A 188 14.37 35.61 20.80
CA LEU A 188 13.30 36.35 21.48
C LEU A 188 12.20 36.66 20.46
N GLY A 189 10.97 36.21 20.75
CA GLY A 189 9.79 36.54 19.97
C GLY A 189 9.30 37.96 20.28
N ILE A 190 8.57 38.57 19.33
CA ILE A 190 7.80 39.79 19.59
C ILE A 190 6.42 39.62 18.95
N GLY A 191 5.40 39.99 19.74
CA GLY A 191 3.98 39.94 19.43
C GLY A 191 3.51 41.02 18.44
N GLY A 192 2.21 40.96 18.16
CA GLY A 192 1.54 41.63 17.05
C GLY A 192 1.44 43.15 17.12
N GLY A 193 1.18 43.73 15.95
CA GLY A 193 0.86 45.13 15.72
C GLY A 193 0.72 45.39 14.22
N SER A 194 -0.39 46.01 13.84
CA SER A 194 -0.81 46.29 12.46
C SER A 194 -0.02 47.43 11.81
N PHE A 195 -0.17 47.54 10.49
CA PHE A 195 0.19 48.63 9.57
C PHE A 195 1.62 48.76 9.01
N ALA A 196 1.65 48.62 7.67
CA ALA A 196 2.31 49.48 6.67
C ALA A 196 3.85 49.52 6.53
N SER A 197 4.24 48.97 5.38
CA SER A 197 5.19 49.52 4.40
C SER A 197 6.70 49.39 4.64
N GLN A 198 7.33 48.84 3.59
CA GLN A 198 8.69 49.07 3.10
C GLN A 198 9.88 48.51 3.89
N GLY A 199 10.78 47.86 3.13
CA GLY A 199 12.20 47.82 3.44
C GLY A 199 12.80 46.42 3.56
N GLN A 200 13.48 45.98 2.51
CA GLN A 200 14.40 44.85 2.52
C GLN A 200 15.52 45.10 3.55
N GLY A 201 15.80 44.13 4.42
CA GLY A 201 16.89 44.22 5.40
C GLY A 201 17.37 42.83 5.84
N LYS A 202 18.57 42.46 5.37
CA LYS A 202 19.28 41.21 5.66
C LYS A 202 19.71 41.19 7.14
N PRO A 203 19.45 40.14 7.94
CA PRO A 203 19.88 40.11 9.33
C PRO A 203 21.41 39.96 9.42
N ARG A 204 22.01 40.88 10.17
CA ARG A 204 23.43 41.00 10.49
C ARG A 204 23.66 40.26 11.82
N TRP A 205 24.52 39.26 11.84
CA TRP A 205 24.89 38.55 13.07
C TRP A 205 26.08 39.27 13.72
N ALA A 206 25.97 39.56 15.01
CA ALA A 206 27.08 40.02 15.85
C ALA A 206 27.44 38.88 16.81
N GLU A 207 28.73 38.56 16.87
CA GLU A 207 29.30 37.53 17.74
C GLU A 207 29.69 38.17 19.07
N ASP A 208 29.15 37.69 20.19
CA ASP A 208 29.68 37.96 21.53
C ASP A 208 29.71 36.67 22.36
N GLN A 209 30.78 36.50 23.15
CA GLN A 209 31.08 35.31 23.93
C GLN A 209 30.30 35.29 25.26
N CYS A 210 29.75 34.14 25.65
CA CYS A 210 29.16 33.92 26.99
C CYS A 210 30.04 32.97 27.82
N GLN A 211 30.20 33.28 29.11
CA GLN A 211 30.84 32.45 30.16
C GLN A 211 30.05 31.18 30.46
#